data_AF-A0A412WX47-F1
#
_entry.id   AF-A0A412WX47-F1
#
_cell.length_a   1.000
_cell.length_b   1.000
_cell.length_c   1.000
_cell.angle_alpha   90.00
_cell.angle_beta   90.00
_cell.angle_gamma   90.00
#
_symmetry.space_group_name_H-M   'P 1'
#
loop_
_entity.id
_entity.type
_entity.pdbx_description
1 polymer ?
#
loop_
_entity_poly.entity_id
_entity_poly.type
_entity_poly.pdbx_seq_one_letter_code
_entity_poly.pdbx_strand_id
1 'polypeptide(L)'
;MKRYILNLFLLVMLFSVSACSDDDLGPSIFDPSTEELTELDLWMQANFTKPYNIEVLYKWLDIESDMAATLVPPTEDNAAGLADVLKKIWCLPYVNIAGSDFFCKLAPKQLMFIGSSRYNSDGTVTKGSAEGGRKIIIYEVNQFDRTNATRLKRYMKTIHHEFTHIANQTIEFPKEYELISLGYVEQWKNMKDQEAYDAGFISPYAMSEPSEDFAEMVGIMLSNSRAEWEVLLDKPATQDGKDKLQQKLEMVLNYYRDVWNVDLYALQEECEKAIYEVVNNVNP
;
A
#
# COMPACT_ATOMS: atom_id res chain seq x y z
N MET A 1 27.77 44.23 32.17
CA MET A 1 26.67 43.54 31.46
C MET A 1 26.53 42.06 31.83
N LYS A 2 27.59 41.27 32.01
CA LYS A 2 27.48 39.84 32.40
C LYS A 2 26.95 39.55 33.82
N ARG A 3 27.08 40.47 34.78
CA ARG A 3 26.60 40.31 36.18
C ARG A 3 25.10 40.59 36.38
N TYR A 4 24.49 41.41 35.52
CA TYR A 4 23.05 41.70 35.60
C TYR A 4 22.20 40.62 34.90
N ILE A 5 22.76 39.95 33.90
CA ILE A 5 22.11 38.82 33.21
C ILE A 5 22.05 37.58 34.13
N LEU A 6 23.09 37.34 34.93
CA LEU A 6 23.11 36.22 35.88
C LEU A 6 22.11 36.39 37.03
N ASN A 7 21.92 37.63 37.51
CA ASN A 7 20.92 37.93 38.54
C ASN A 7 19.47 37.92 37.99
N LEU A 8 19.28 38.22 36.71
CA LEU A 8 17.96 38.10 36.05
C LEU A 8 17.59 36.62 35.83
N PHE A 9 18.57 35.76 35.54
CA PHE A 9 18.36 34.31 35.42
C PHE A 9 18.01 33.63 36.75
N LEU A 10 18.60 34.09 37.87
CA LEU A 10 18.28 33.58 39.20
C LEU A 10 16.89 34.01 39.71
N LEU A 11 16.39 35.17 39.28
CA LEU A 11 15.08 35.67 39.70
C LEU A 11 13.93 34.95 38.98
N VAL A 12 14.14 34.51 37.73
CA VAL A 12 13.14 33.76 36.94
C VAL A 12 13.03 32.30 37.41
N MET A 13 14.09 31.73 37.97
CA MET A 13 14.10 30.36 38.51
C MET A 13 13.37 30.22 39.86
N LEU A 14 13.04 31.34 40.52
CA LEU A 14 12.32 31.37 41.81
C LEU A 14 10.78 31.45 41.67
N PHE A 15 10.24 31.57 40.46
CA PHE A 15 8.79 31.65 40.22
C PHE A 15 8.17 30.37 39.63
N SER A 16 8.92 29.28 39.45
CA SER A 16 8.42 28.02 38.88
C SER A 16 7.93 26.99 39.89
N VAL A 17 7.78 27.36 41.18
CA VAL A 17 7.26 26.46 42.23
C VAL A 17 5.96 26.99 42.82
N SER A 18 4.91 27.11 42.00
CA SER A 18 3.51 27.20 42.47
C SER A 18 2.56 26.96 41.30
N ALA A 19 2.34 25.69 40.94
CA ALA A 19 1.10 25.19 40.32
C ALA A 19 1.17 23.65 40.17
N CYS A 20 1.19 22.95 41.29
CA CYS A 20 0.56 21.64 41.39
C CYS A 20 -0.47 21.78 42.49
N SER A 21 -1.69 22.18 42.12
CA SER A 21 -2.82 21.64 42.85
C SER A 21 -2.87 20.18 42.45
N ASP A 22 -2.79 19.28 43.44
CA ASP A 22 -3.24 17.92 43.24
C ASP A 22 -4.75 18.00 43.05
N ASP A 23 -5.15 18.29 41.81
CA ASP A 23 -6.51 18.01 41.37
C ASP A 23 -6.60 16.49 41.39
N ASP A 24 -7.28 15.96 42.41
CA ASP A 24 -7.62 14.56 42.56
C ASP A 24 -8.59 14.20 41.42
N LEU A 25 -8.02 14.01 40.22
CA LEU A 25 -8.67 13.35 39.12
C LEU A 25 -8.93 11.94 39.63
N GLY A 26 -10.18 11.68 40.03
CA GLY A 26 -10.62 10.37 40.52
C GLY A 26 -10.18 9.23 39.59
N PRO A 27 -10.40 7.96 39.98
CA PRO A 27 -9.85 6.81 39.28
C PRO A 27 -10.02 6.95 37.76
N SER A 28 -8.93 6.76 37.03
CA SER A 28 -8.90 6.83 35.57
C SER A 28 -10.13 6.13 34.99
N ILE A 29 -10.96 6.89 34.27
CA ILE A 29 -12.06 6.33 33.48
C ILE A 29 -11.54 5.60 32.24
N PHE A 30 -10.25 5.74 31.91
CA PHE A 30 -9.61 4.82 30.97
C PHE A 30 -9.42 3.50 31.70
N ASP A 31 -10.24 2.54 31.30
CA ASP A 31 -10.02 1.14 31.59
C ASP A 31 -8.70 0.72 30.92
N PRO A 32 -7.64 0.39 31.68
CA PRO A 32 -6.38 -0.10 31.13
C PRO A 32 -6.50 -1.57 30.74
N SER A 33 -7.71 -2.17 30.74
CA SER A 33 -7.93 -3.47 30.14
C SER A 33 -7.46 -3.39 28.68
N THR A 34 -6.28 -3.93 28.44
CA THR A 34 -5.94 -4.43 27.11
C THR A 34 -7.07 -5.37 26.77
N GLU A 35 -7.93 -5.00 25.81
CA GLU A 35 -8.98 -5.89 25.33
C GLU A 35 -8.38 -7.29 25.16
N GLU A 36 -9.03 -8.31 25.73
CA GLU A 36 -8.54 -9.67 25.59
C GLU A 36 -8.44 -10.00 24.10
N LEU A 37 -7.24 -10.44 23.67
CA LEU A 37 -7.00 -10.77 22.27
C LEU A 37 -7.96 -11.90 21.85
N THR A 38 -8.72 -11.64 20.79
CA THR A 38 -9.60 -12.65 20.21
C THR A 38 -8.79 -13.71 19.45
N GLU A 39 -9.44 -14.81 19.06
CA GLU A 39 -8.82 -15.84 18.21
C GLU A 39 -8.32 -15.24 16.88
N LEU A 40 -9.06 -14.28 16.32
CA LEU A 40 -8.68 -13.58 15.10
C LEU A 40 -7.44 -12.71 15.32
N ASP A 41 -7.37 -11.97 16.43
CA ASP A 41 -6.19 -11.16 16.77
C ASP A 41 -4.92 -12.02 16.87
N LEU A 42 -5.02 -13.16 17.57
CA LEU A 42 -3.92 -14.13 17.70
C LEU A 42 -3.53 -14.74 16.35
N TRP A 43 -4.51 -15.05 15.50
CA TRP A 43 -4.27 -15.56 14.16
C TRP A 43 -3.54 -14.53 13.29
N MET A 44 -3.96 -13.27 13.30
CA MET A 44 -3.29 -12.18 12.56
C MET A 44 -1.84 -12.00 13.05
N GLN A 45 -1.62 -12.01 14.37
CA GLN A 45 -0.27 -11.92 14.91
C GLN A 45 0.63 -13.07 14.46
N ALA A 46 0.10 -14.31 14.46
CA ALA A 46 0.85 -15.49 14.05
C ALA A 46 1.18 -15.51 12.54
N ASN A 47 0.31 -14.93 11.70
CA ASN A 47 0.39 -15.05 10.25
C ASN A 47 0.93 -13.81 9.53
N PHE A 48 0.93 -12.65 10.20
CA PHE A 48 1.40 -11.38 9.65
C PHE A 48 2.46 -10.72 10.54
N THR A 49 2.14 -10.50 11.82
CA THR A 49 3.03 -9.70 12.68
C THR A 49 4.33 -10.41 13.01
N LYS A 50 4.26 -11.66 13.47
CA LYS A 50 5.45 -12.45 13.80
C LYS A 50 6.34 -12.75 12.58
N PRO A 51 5.81 -13.22 11.44
CA PRO A 51 6.66 -13.57 10.31
C PRO A 51 7.13 -12.34 9.51
N TYR A 52 6.31 -11.30 9.39
CA TYR A 52 6.53 -10.21 8.44
C TYR A 52 6.59 -8.81 9.05
N ASN A 53 6.36 -8.68 10.36
CA ASN A 53 6.25 -7.39 11.05
C ASN A 53 5.18 -6.47 10.42
N ILE A 54 4.06 -7.09 10.03
CA ILE A 54 2.86 -6.42 9.52
C ILE A 54 1.77 -6.54 10.59
N GLU A 55 1.23 -5.41 11.02
CA GLU A 55 0.05 -5.34 11.89
C GLU A 55 -1.21 -5.23 11.03
N VAL A 56 -2.23 -6.05 11.32
CA VAL A 56 -3.52 -6.00 10.62
C VAL A 56 -4.56 -5.39 11.55
N LEU A 57 -4.98 -4.17 11.23
CA LEU A 57 -5.96 -3.40 11.96
C LEU A 57 -7.34 -3.57 11.33
N TYR A 58 -8.25 -4.25 12.03
CA TYR A 58 -9.65 -4.39 11.62
C TYR A 58 -10.63 -3.87 12.67
N LYS A 59 -10.18 -3.76 13.92
CA LYS A 59 -10.82 -2.98 14.99
C LYS A 59 -10.09 -1.65 15.09
N TRP A 60 -10.82 -0.56 14.89
CA TRP A 60 -10.27 0.79 15.03
C TRP A 60 -11.35 1.70 15.63
N LEU A 61 -10.91 2.62 16.48
CA LEU A 61 -11.76 3.68 17.00
C LEU A 61 -11.87 4.76 15.92
N ASP A 62 -13.05 5.34 15.76
CA ASP A 62 -13.49 6.30 14.72
C ASP A 62 -12.60 7.57 14.58
N ILE A 63 -11.57 7.70 15.42
CA ILE A 63 -10.68 8.85 15.55
C ILE A 63 -9.50 8.79 14.56
N GLU A 64 -9.17 7.63 13.98
CA GLU A 64 -8.06 7.52 13.02
C GLU A 64 -8.45 7.77 11.55
N SER A 65 -9.73 7.92 11.24
CA SER A 65 -10.18 8.17 9.88
C SER A 65 -10.91 9.52 9.79
N ASP A 66 -10.28 10.47 9.11
CA ASP A 66 -10.83 11.70 8.55
C ASP A 66 -12.35 11.89 8.80
N MET A 67 -12.71 12.77 9.74
CA MET A 67 -14.08 13.01 10.29
C MET A 67 -15.18 13.28 9.25
N ALA A 68 -14.84 13.41 7.97
CA ALA A 68 -15.76 13.62 6.87
C ALA A 68 -16.37 12.33 6.28
N ALA A 69 -15.75 11.16 6.53
CA ALA A 69 -16.21 9.89 5.94
C ALA A 69 -16.98 9.04 6.97
N THR A 70 -18.19 8.60 6.63
CA THR A 70 -18.95 7.61 7.41
C THR A 70 -18.36 6.22 7.16
N LEU A 71 -17.30 5.91 7.89
CA LEU A 71 -16.58 4.65 7.78
C LEU A 71 -17.11 3.66 8.80
N VAL A 72 -17.24 2.40 8.41
CA VAL A 72 -17.67 1.32 9.30
C VAL A 72 -16.58 0.25 9.37
N PRO A 73 -16.36 -0.37 10.53
CA PRO A 73 -15.44 -1.49 10.63
C PRO A 73 -15.96 -2.68 9.77
N PRO A 74 -15.05 -3.53 9.27
CA PRO A 74 -15.44 -4.79 8.66
C PRO A 74 -16.07 -5.75 9.68
N THR A 75 -16.89 -6.69 9.21
CA THR A 75 -17.23 -7.87 10.02
C THR A 75 -15.99 -8.73 10.25
N GLU A 76 -15.91 -9.42 11.39
CA GLU A 76 -14.76 -10.26 11.72
C GLU A 76 -14.54 -11.36 10.67
N ASP A 77 -15.61 -12.00 10.18
CA ASP A 77 -15.53 -13.02 9.12
C ASP A 77 -14.91 -12.49 7.82
N ASN A 78 -15.28 -11.27 7.42
CA ASN A 78 -14.72 -10.66 6.21
C ASN A 78 -13.28 -10.20 6.42
N ALA A 79 -12.94 -9.70 7.61
CA ALA A 79 -11.56 -9.37 7.96
C ALA A 79 -10.66 -10.61 7.96
N ALA A 80 -11.13 -11.71 8.58
CA ALA A 80 -10.43 -13.00 8.58
C ALA A 80 -10.27 -13.55 7.16
N GLY A 81 -11.35 -13.55 6.38
CA GLY A 81 -11.36 -14.04 5.00
C GLY A 81 -10.40 -13.25 4.10
N LEU A 82 -10.42 -11.93 4.18
CA LEU A 82 -9.52 -11.09 3.39
C LEU A 82 -8.05 -11.29 3.82
N ALA A 83 -7.76 -11.35 5.11
CA ALA A 83 -6.39 -11.58 5.56
C ALA A 83 -5.84 -12.95 5.15
N ASP A 84 -6.63 -14.02 5.26
CA ASP A 84 -6.22 -15.33 4.72
C ASP A 84 -5.90 -15.26 3.23
N VAL A 85 -6.75 -14.59 2.45
CA VAL A 85 -6.52 -14.41 1.01
C VAL A 85 -5.27 -13.59 0.75
N LEU A 86 -5.08 -12.43 1.40
CA LEU A 86 -3.89 -11.59 1.23
C LEU A 86 -2.61 -12.36 1.58
N LYS A 87 -2.61 -13.16 2.65
CA LYS A 87 -1.47 -14.02 2.95
C LYS A 87 -1.13 -14.92 1.75
N LYS A 88 -2.13 -15.55 1.15
CA LYS A 88 -1.99 -16.50 0.04
C LYS A 88 -1.61 -15.85 -1.29
N ILE A 89 -2.19 -14.71 -1.65
CA ILE A 89 -2.01 -14.10 -2.97
C ILE A 89 -0.97 -12.97 -2.99
N TRP A 90 -0.48 -12.54 -1.83
CA TRP A 90 0.53 -11.49 -1.71
C TRP A 90 1.77 -11.96 -0.98
N CYS A 91 1.64 -12.33 0.31
CA CYS A 91 2.82 -12.61 1.13
C CYS A 91 3.57 -13.86 0.65
N LEU A 92 2.86 -14.96 0.43
CA LEU A 92 3.48 -16.23 0.01
C LEU A 92 4.17 -16.14 -1.35
N PRO A 93 3.58 -15.59 -2.42
CA PRO A 93 4.27 -15.44 -3.71
C PRO A 93 5.58 -14.66 -3.60
N TYR A 94 5.57 -13.54 -2.88
CA TYR A 94 6.77 -12.73 -2.67
C TYR A 94 7.84 -13.48 -1.88
N VAL A 95 7.46 -14.15 -0.78
CA VAL A 95 8.41 -14.93 0.02
C VAL A 95 8.97 -16.11 -0.77
N ASN A 96 8.15 -16.77 -1.59
CA ASN A 96 8.56 -17.93 -2.40
C ASN A 96 9.57 -17.53 -3.49
N ILE A 97 9.37 -16.39 -4.15
CA ILE A 97 10.19 -15.97 -5.29
C ILE A 97 11.38 -15.11 -4.86
N ALA A 98 11.17 -14.17 -3.94
CA ALA A 98 12.17 -13.17 -3.55
C ALA A 98 12.79 -13.42 -2.16
N GLY A 99 12.23 -14.35 -1.38
CA GLY A 99 12.68 -14.66 -0.03
C GLY A 99 12.09 -13.73 1.03
N SER A 100 12.12 -14.20 2.28
CA SER A 100 11.55 -13.47 3.42
C SER A 100 12.26 -12.15 3.71
N ASP A 101 13.58 -12.08 3.49
CA ASP A 101 14.34 -10.86 3.75
C ASP A 101 13.92 -9.71 2.83
N PHE A 102 13.73 -9.99 1.54
CA PHE A 102 13.19 -9.02 0.58
C PHE A 102 11.78 -8.58 1.00
N PHE A 103 10.90 -9.54 1.27
CA PHE A 103 9.51 -9.23 1.61
C PHE A 103 9.41 -8.37 2.88
N CYS A 104 10.07 -8.77 3.97
CA CYS A 104 10.00 -8.06 5.24
C CYS A 104 10.68 -6.68 5.21
N LYS A 105 11.69 -6.50 4.35
CA LYS A 105 12.37 -5.21 4.17
C LYS A 105 11.45 -4.16 3.56
N LEU A 106 10.56 -4.59 2.65
CA LEU A 106 9.71 -3.71 1.86
C LEU A 106 8.23 -3.74 2.28
N ALA A 107 7.83 -4.69 3.13
CA ALA A 107 6.47 -4.77 3.61
C ALA A 107 6.03 -3.51 4.38
N PRO A 108 4.79 -3.04 4.16
CA PRO A 108 4.20 -2.00 4.98
C PRO A 108 4.13 -2.47 6.43
N LYS A 109 4.13 -1.53 7.37
CA LYS A 109 4.01 -1.86 8.79
C LYS A 109 2.58 -2.17 9.20
N GLN A 110 1.60 -1.63 8.48
CA GLN A 110 0.19 -1.79 8.80
C GLN A 110 -0.65 -2.07 7.56
N LEU A 111 -1.60 -2.99 7.70
CA LEU A 111 -2.80 -3.08 6.87
C LEU A 111 -3.98 -2.60 7.70
N MET A 112 -4.79 -1.70 7.17
CA MET A 112 -6.02 -1.24 7.82
C MET A 112 -7.23 -1.63 6.98
N PHE A 113 -8.15 -2.38 7.57
CA PHE A 113 -9.36 -2.85 6.91
C PHE A 113 -10.56 -1.99 7.28
N ILE A 114 -11.25 -1.50 6.25
CA ILE A 114 -12.43 -0.65 6.37
C ILE A 114 -13.59 -1.32 5.63
N GLY A 115 -14.70 -1.50 6.34
CA GLY A 115 -15.86 -2.23 5.85
C GLY A 115 -16.62 -1.52 4.72
N SER A 116 -16.71 -0.19 4.76
CA SER A 116 -17.43 0.63 3.76
C SER A 116 -16.51 1.21 2.68
N SER A 117 -17.13 1.75 1.62
CA SER A 117 -16.47 2.60 0.63
C SER A 117 -16.12 3.96 1.24
N ARG A 118 -14.99 4.56 0.83
CA ARG A 118 -14.68 5.97 1.13
C ARG A 118 -15.07 6.85 -0.05
N TYR A 119 -16.08 7.69 0.15
CA TYR A 119 -16.49 8.70 -0.82
C TYR A 119 -15.66 9.97 -0.64
N ASN A 120 -15.05 10.44 -1.72
CA ASN A 120 -14.31 11.69 -1.76
C ASN A 120 -15.28 12.86 -1.99
N SER A 121 -14.85 14.08 -1.67
CA SER A 121 -15.64 15.30 -1.87
C SER A 121 -15.99 15.56 -3.33
N ASP A 122 -15.25 14.98 -4.27
CA ASP A 122 -15.48 15.04 -5.73
C ASP A 122 -16.43 13.94 -6.24
N GLY A 123 -17.00 13.11 -5.34
CA GLY A 123 -17.91 12.01 -5.67
C GLY A 123 -17.21 10.72 -6.12
N THR A 124 -15.88 10.70 -6.21
CA THR A 124 -15.11 9.48 -6.51
C THR A 124 -15.01 8.57 -5.29
N VAL A 125 -14.73 7.28 -5.51
CA VAL A 125 -14.56 6.29 -4.42
C VAL A 125 -13.11 5.89 -4.30
N THR A 126 -12.52 6.10 -3.12
CA THR A 126 -11.19 5.58 -2.77
C THR A 126 -11.33 4.11 -2.38
N LYS A 127 -10.63 3.22 -3.10
CA LYS A 127 -10.72 1.76 -2.91
C LYS A 127 -9.53 1.19 -2.15
N GLY A 128 -8.43 1.94 -2.10
CA GLY A 128 -7.28 1.73 -1.24
C GLY A 128 -6.43 3.00 -1.21
N SER A 129 -5.63 3.18 -0.17
CA SER A 129 -4.71 4.31 -0.04
C SER A 129 -3.51 3.90 0.81
N ALA A 130 -2.35 4.52 0.59
CA ALA A 130 -1.22 4.35 1.49
C ALA A 130 -0.80 5.65 2.18
N GLU A 131 -0.44 5.55 3.45
CA GLU A 131 0.14 6.67 4.21
C GLU A 131 1.66 6.49 4.23
N GLY A 132 2.34 7.10 3.27
CA GLY A 132 3.81 7.15 3.19
C GLY A 132 4.49 5.78 3.14
N GLY A 133 3.89 4.82 2.41
CA GLY A 133 4.39 3.44 2.30
C GLY A 133 4.33 2.62 3.60
N ARG A 134 3.91 3.21 4.73
CA ARG A 134 3.93 2.55 6.03
C ARG A 134 2.63 1.82 6.34
N LYS A 135 1.50 2.34 5.87
CA LYS A 135 0.17 1.79 6.10
C LYS A 135 -0.56 1.68 4.77
N ILE A 136 -1.16 0.52 4.48
CA ILE A 136 -2.08 0.33 3.36
C ILE A 136 -3.49 0.20 3.93
N ILE A 137 -4.40 1.04 3.46
CA ILE A 137 -5.82 1.00 3.82
C ILE A 137 -6.59 0.30 2.70
N ILE A 138 -7.40 -0.69 3.06
CA ILE A 138 -8.25 -1.45 2.14
C ILE A 138 -9.71 -1.18 2.50
N TYR A 139 -10.45 -0.58 1.57
CA TYR A 139 -11.86 -0.27 1.74
C TYR A 139 -12.75 -1.38 1.19
N GLU A 140 -14.05 -1.28 1.49
CA GLU A 140 -15.08 -2.21 1.01
C GLU A 140 -14.88 -3.66 1.46
N VAL A 141 -14.26 -3.87 2.63
CA VAL A 141 -13.99 -5.22 3.14
C VAL A 141 -15.29 -6.00 3.42
N ASN A 142 -16.41 -5.33 3.70
CA ASN A 142 -17.71 -6.00 3.83
C ASN A 142 -18.29 -6.48 2.49
N GLN A 143 -17.68 -6.10 1.37
CA GLN A 143 -18.00 -6.59 0.04
C GLN A 143 -16.97 -7.62 -0.44
N PHE A 144 -16.13 -8.13 0.47
CA PHE A 144 -15.18 -9.18 0.18
C PHE A 144 -15.91 -10.42 -0.33
N ASP A 145 -15.38 -10.97 -1.42
CA ASP A 145 -15.80 -12.24 -2.01
C ASP A 145 -14.54 -12.93 -2.52
N ARG A 146 -14.21 -14.06 -1.88
CA ARG A 146 -13.04 -14.87 -2.22
C ARG A 146 -13.03 -15.31 -3.69
N THR A 147 -14.20 -15.51 -4.28
CA THR A 147 -14.33 -16.01 -5.66
C THR A 147 -14.27 -14.91 -6.71
N ASN A 148 -14.28 -13.64 -6.29
CA ASN A 148 -14.28 -12.50 -7.19
C ASN A 148 -12.86 -12.11 -7.60
N ALA A 149 -12.32 -12.80 -8.62
CA ALA A 149 -10.98 -12.55 -9.16
C ALA A 149 -10.73 -11.07 -9.48
N THR A 150 -11.70 -10.38 -10.08
CA THR A 150 -11.60 -8.95 -10.43
C THR A 150 -11.38 -8.08 -9.19
N ARG A 151 -12.09 -8.35 -8.10
CA ARG A 151 -11.94 -7.61 -6.84
C ARG A 151 -10.59 -7.92 -6.18
N LEU A 152 -10.15 -9.18 -6.20
CA LEU A 152 -8.83 -9.57 -5.67
C LEU A 152 -7.69 -8.91 -6.45
N LYS A 153 -7.72 -8.98 -7.79
CA LYS A 153 -6.74 -8.30 -8.66
C LYS A 153 -6.68 -6.79 -8.38
N ARG A 154 -7.83 -6.16 -8.11
CA ARG A 154 -7.88 -4.74 -7.75
C ARG A 154 -7.18 -4.43 -6.44
N TYR A 155 -7.38 -5.24 -5.39
CA TYR A 155 -6.62 -5.08 -4.14
C TYR A 155 -5.12 -5.28 -4.38
N MET A 156 -4.76 -6.29 -5.16
CA MET A 156 -3.37 -6.61 -5.46
C MET A 156 -2.67 -5.53 -6.29
N LYS A 157 -3.35 -4.93 -7.27
CA LYS A 157 -2.81 -3.78 -8.02
C LYS A 157 -2.37 -2.66 -7.06
N THR A 158 -3.22 -2.29 -6.11
CA THR A 158 -2.87 -1.26 -5.11
C THR A 158 -1.71 -1.72 -4.25
N ILE A 159 -1.75 -2.93 -3.69
CA ILE A 159 -0.69 -3.42 -2.80
C ILE A 159 0.66 -3.49 -3.52
N HIS A 160 0.72 -4.02 -4.74
CA HIS A 160 1.95 -4.11 -5.54
C HIS A 160 2.50 -2.73 -5.93
N HIS A 161 1.61 -1.80 -6.27
CA HIS A 161 1.97 -0.41 -6.56
C HIS A 161 2.66 0.23 -5.34
N GLU A 162 2.04 0.15 -4.16
CA GLU A 162 2.61 0.71 -2.93
C GLU A 162 3.91 0.01 -2.49
N PHE A 163 3.98 -1.31 -2.68
CA PHE A 163 5.20 -2.06 -2.41
C PHE A 163 6.36 -1.61 -3.31
N THR A 164 6.06 -1.22 -4.55
CA THR A 164 7.04 -0.65 -5.48
C THR A 164 7.52 0.73 -5.03
N HIS A 165 6.63 1.58 -4.49
CA HIS A 165 7.04 2.84 -3.89
C HIS A 165 8.04 2.64 -2.76
N ILE A 166 7.79 1.66 -1.87
CA ILE A 166 8.72 1.34 -0.77
C ILE A 166 10.06 0.82 -1.30
N ALA A 167 10.04 -0.02 -2.34
CA ALA A 167 11.24 -0.49 -3.02
C ALA A 167 12.07 0.71 -3.53
N ASN A 168 11.43 1.61 -4.28
CA ASN A 168 12.03 2.78 -4.89
C ASN A 168 12.53 3.82 -3.85
N GLN A 169 11.87 3.92 -2.70
CA GLN A 169 12.34 4.75 -1.58
C GLN A 169 13.55 4.14 -0.86
N THR A 170 13.65 2.80 -0.87
CA THR A 170 14.75 2.07 -0.22
C THR A 170 16.01 2.08 -1.08
N ILE A 171 15.87 1.82 -2.38
CA ILE A 171 16.92 1.97 -3.38
C ILE A 171 16.25 2.58 -4.62
N GLU A 172 16.74 3.74 -5.06
CA GLU A 172 16.10 4.47 -6.14
C GLU A 172 16.19 3.71 -7.48
N PHE A 173 15.12 3.75 -8.28
CA PHE A 173 15.15 3.23 -9.65
C PHE A 173 16.01 4.15 -10.54
N PRO A 174 16.50 3.66 -11.70
CA PRO A 174 17.41 4.44 -12.53
C PRO A 174 16.76 5.72 -13.07
N LYS A 175 17.44 6.86 -12.95
CA LYS A 175 16.93 8.19 -13.35
C LYS A 175 16.65 8.30 -14.84
N GLU A 176 17.28 7.47 -15.65
CA GLU A 176 17.04 7.38 -17.08
C GLU A 176 15.60 6.96 -17.41
N TYR A 177 14.89 6.31 -16.48
CA TYR A 177 13.48 5.93 -16.64
C TYR A 177 12.60 7.16 -16.86
N GLU A 178 12.87 8.24 -16.12
CA GLU A 178 12.11 9.51 -16.17
C GLU A 178 12.21 10.18 -17.55
N LEU A 179 13.21 9.79 -18.37
CA LEU A 179 13.46 10.38 -19.68
C LEU A 179 12.75 9.64 -20.82
N ILE A 180 12.14 8.47 -20.57
CA ILE A 180 11.48 7.67 -21.61
C ILE A 180 10.18 8.36 -22.06
N SER A 181 9.34 8.77 -21.11
CA SER A 181 8.07 9.45 -21.36
C SER A 181 8.03 10.79 -20.62
N LEU A 182 8.33 11.89 -21.33
CA LEU A 182 8.36 13.23 -20.72
C LEU A 182 6.97 13.86 -20.47
N GLY A 183 5.88 13.18 -20.84
CA GLY A 183 4.52 13.73 -20.89
C GLY A 183 3.77 13.78 -19.55
N TYR A 184 4.45 14.05 -18.44
CA TYR A 184 3.81 14.10 -17.11
C TYR A 184 2.87 15.31 -16.96
N VAL A 185 1.70 15.11 -16.35
CA VAL A 185 0.64 16.12 -16.21
C VAL A 185 -0.08 16.04 -14.86
N GLU A 186 -0.35 17.20 -14.24
CA GLU A 186 -1.14 17.28 -13.01
C GLU A 186 -2.60 16.82 -13.22
N GLN A 187 -3.17 17.10 -14.40
CA GLN A 187 -4.56 16.81 -14.74
C GLN A 187 -4.74 15.41 -15.34
N TRP A 188 -3.95 14.43 -14.87
CA TRP A 188 -3.97 13.04 -15.34
C TRP A 188 -5.37 12.40 -15.30
N LYS A 189 -6.21 12.81 -14.34
CA LYS A 189 -7.62 12.35 -14.21
C LYS A 189 -8.48 12.65 -15.44
N ASN A 190 -8.10 13.63 -16.24
CA ASN A 190 -8.82 14.04 -17.45
C ASN A 190 -8.26 13.40 -18.73
N MET A 191 -7.14 12.68 -18.63
CA MET A 191 -6.51 12.00 -19.77
C MET A 191 -7.26 10.71 -20.10
N LYS A 192 -7.46 10.45 -21.38
CA LYS A 192 -8.02 9.17 -21.83
C LYS A 192 -6.95 8.09 -21.84
N ASP A 193 -7.35 6.85 -21.59
CA ASP A 193 -6.47 5.69 -21.67
C ASP A 193 -5.63 5.64 -22.95
N GLN A 194 -6.25 5.82 -24.12
CA GLN A 194 -5.51 5.77 -25.39
C GLN A 194 -4.48 6.90 -25.54
N GLU A 195 -4.75 8.09 -25.01
CA GLU A 195 -3.80 9.21 -25.03
C GLU A 195 -2.58 8.89 -24.16
N ALA A 196 -2.80 8.23 -23.02
CA ALA A 196 -1.72 7.74 -22.16
C ALA A 196 -0.90 6.63 -22.83
N TYR A 197 -1.57 5.62 -23.41
CA TYR A 197 -0.92 4.51 -24.10
C TYR A 197 -0.04 5.00 -25.26
N ASP A 198 -0.57 5.87 -26.11
CA ASP A 198 0.16 6.41 -27.27
C ASP A 198 1.35 7.29 -26.87
N ALA A 199 1.35 7.84 -25.64
CA ALA A 199 2.44 8.59 -25.05
C ALA A 199 3.46 7.71 -24.27
N GLY A 200 3.25 6.39 -24.24
CA GLY A 200 4.14 5.43 -23.57
C GLY A 200 3.87 5.29 -22.07
N PHE A 201 2.64 5.53 -21.60
CA PHE A 201 2.22 5.31 -20.21
C PHE A 201 1.21 4.16 -20.13
N ILE A 202 1.33 3.30 -19.12
CA ILE A 202 0.49 2.10 -18.98
C ILE A 202 -0.89 2.39 -18.38
N SER A 203 -1.11 3.61 -17.90
CA SER A 203 -2.39 4.12 -17.43
C SER A 203 -2.37 5.65 -17.46
N PRO A 204 -3.54 6.35 -17.45
CA PRO A 204 -3.57 7.78 -17.22
C PRO A 204 -2.88 8.19 -15.91
N TYR A 205 -3.01 7.38 -14.85
CA TYR A 205 -2.41 7.68 -13.55
C TYR A 205 -0.87 7.66 -13.57
N ALA A 206 -0.26 6.81 -14.41
CA ALA A 206 1.18 6.82 -14.67
C ALA A 206 1.70 8.15 -15.25
N MET A 207 0.81 9.00 -15.79
CA MET A 207 1.20 10.34 -16.27
C MET A 207 1.34 11.35 -15.13
N SER A 208 1.02 11.01 -13.88
CA SER A 208 1.09 11.96 -12.78
C SER A 208 2.53 12.38 -12.46
N GLU A 209 3.43 11.42 -12.28
CA GLU A 209 4.85 11.63 -12.02
C GLU A 209 5.67 10.34 -12.25
N PRO A 210 7.01 10.42 -12.38
CA PRO A 210 7.82 9.25 -12.70
C PRO A 210 7.79 8.10 -11.68
N SER A 211 7.66 8.42 -10.38
CA SER A 211 7.50 7.42 -9.31
C SER A 211 6.22 6.60 -9.50
N GLU A 212 5.11 7.28 -9.78
CA GLU A 212 3.81 6.67 -10.04
C GLU A 212 3.83 5.86 -11.34
N ASP A 213 4.49 6.34 -12.38
CA ASP A 213 4.70 5.62 -13.64
C ASP A 213 5.39 4.28 -13.43
N PHE A 214 6.50 4.27 -12.68
CA PHE A 214 7.23 3.05 -12.36
C PHE A 214 6.39 2.09 -11.49
N ALA A 215 5.71 2.62 -10.48
CA ALA A 215 4.85 1.83 -9.59
C ALA A 215 3.62 1.26 -10.32
N GLU A 216 3.05 1.99 -11.29
CA GLU A 216 1.96 1.52 -12.14
C GLU A 216 2.40 0.37 -13.04
N MET A 217 3.60 0.43 -13.65
CA MET A 217 4.13 -0.68 -14.45
C MET A 217 4.16 -1.99 -13.65
N VAL A 218 4.72 -1.95 -12.43
CA VAL A 218 4.82 -3.15 -11.58
C VAL A 218 3.46 -3.57 -11.04
N GLY A 219 2.66 -2.63 -10.54
CA GLY A 219 1.36 -2.91 -9.93
C GLY A 219 0.38 -3.53 -10.92
N ILE A 220 0.35 -3.01 -12.16
CA ILE A 220 -0.48 -3.56 -13.23
C ILE A 220 0.09 -4.90 -13.72
N MET A 221 1.42 -5.02 -13.91
CA MET A 221 2.03 -6.28 -14.33
C MET A 221 1.72 -7.42 -13.36
N LEU A 222 1.99 -7.26 -12.07
CA LEU A 222 1.83 -8.32 -11.07
C LEU A 222 0.36 -8.65 -10.72
N SER A 223 -0.58 -7.75 -11.05
CA SER A 223 -2.02 -8.00 -10.84
C SER A 223 -2.72 -8.62 -12.04
N ASN A 224 -2.03 -8.81 -13.15
CA ASN A 224 -2.54 -9.39 -14.39
C ASN A 224 -1.79 -10.67 -14.76
N SER A 225 -2.46 -11.57 -15.47
CA SER A 225 -1.79 -12.73 -16.06
C SER A 225 -0.77 -12.29 -17.10
N ARG A 226 0.13 -13.22 -17.49
CA ARG A 226 1.07 -12.93 -18.58
C ARG A 226 0.32 -12.52 -19.85
N ALA A 227 -0.75 -13.23 -20.20
CA ALA A 227 -1.53 -12.94 -21.40
C ALA A 227 -2.25 -11.58 -21.34
N GLU A 228 -2.84 -11.22 -20.19
CA GLU A 228 -3.46 -9.92 -19.98
C GLU A 228 -2.44 -8.79 -20.05
N TRP A 229 -1.25 -8.98 -19.46
CA TRP A 229 -0.15 -8.02 -19.49
C TRP A 229 0.35 -7.74 -20.92
N GLU A 230 0.56 -8.78 -21.74
CA GLU A 230 0.98 -8.60 -23.14
C GLU A 230 -0.08 -7.82 -23.95
N VAL A 231 -1.37 -8.04 -23.68
CA VAL A 231 -2.46 -7.26 -24.30
C VAL A 231 -2.41 -5.79 -23.90
N LEU A 232 -1.97 -5.48 -22.67
CA LEU A 232 -1.80 -4.10 -22.20
C LEU A 232 -0.61 -3.41 -22.86
N LEU A 233 0.52 -4.12 -23.04
CA LEU A 233 1.70 -3.60 -23.74
C LEU A 233 1.43 -3.29 -25.23
N ASP A 234 0.47 -3.99 -25.85
CA ASP A 234 0.09 -3.77 -27.25
C ASP A 234 -1.00 -2.68 -27.43
N LYS A 235 -1.47 -2.03 -26.35
CA LYS A 235 -2.49 -0.97 -26.43
C LYS A 235 -2.08 0.30 -27.20
N PRO A 236 -0.81 0.76 -27.20
CA PRO A 236 -0.44 1.93 -27.97
C PRO A 236 -0.72 1.71 -29.47
N ALA A 237 -1.37 2.67 -30.11
CA ALA A 237 -1.61 2.69 -31.55
C ALA A 237 -0.39 3.22 -32.33
N THR A 238 0.55 3.86 -31.64
CA THR A 238 1.78 4.43 -32.21
C THR A 238 2.99 3.51 -31.94
N GLN A 239 3.92 3.42 -32.89
CA GLN A 239 5.16 2.65 -32.69
C GLN A 239 6.00 3.27 -31.55
N ASP A 240 6.04 4.61 -31.47
CA ASP A 240 6.74 5.33 -30.40
C ASP A 240 6.19 4.98 -29.00
N GLY A 241 4.87 4.89 -28.83
CA GLY A 241 4.26 4.47 -27.56
C GLY A 241 4.61 3.02 -27.19
N LYS A 242 4.62 2.10 -28.17
CA LYS A 242 5.04 0.70 -27.97
C LYS A 242 6.51 0.60 -27.55
N ASP A 243 7.39 1.31 -28.26
CA ASP A 243 8.83 1.29 -27.99
C ASP A 243 9.13 1.85 -26.59
N LYS A 244 8.43 2.91 -26.18
CA LYS A 244 8.55 3.49 -24.83
C LYS A 244 8.07 2.54 -23.73
N LEU A 245 6.90 1.90 -23.89
CA LEU A 245 6.42 0.92 -22.90
C LEU A 245 7.34 -0.28 -22.79
N GLN A 246 7.88 -0.77 -23.91
CA GLN A 246 8.84 -1.87 -23.93
C GLN A 246 10.14 -1.47 -23.21
N GLN A 247 10.67 -0.27 -23.47
CA GLN A 247 11.86 0.23 -22.79
C GLN A 247 11.64 0.38 -21.28
N LYS A 248 10.48 0.89 -20.87
CA LYS A 248 10.10 0.99 -19.45
C LYS A 248 10.04 -0.38 -18.78
N LEU A 249 9.40 -1.35 -19.43
CA LEU A 249 9.33 -2.72 -18.94
C LEU A 249 10.73 -3.31 -18.76
N GLU A 250 11.62 -3.17 -19.74
CA GLU A 250 13.01 -3.64 -19.63
C GLU A 250 13.74 -3.02 -18.45
N MET A 251 13.58 -1.71 -18.22
CA MET A 251 14.16 -1.04 -17.05
C MET A 251 13.58 -1.55 -15.73
N VAL A 252 12.27 -1.78 -15.65
CA VAL A 252 11.62 -2.37 -14.46
C VAL A 252 12.17 -3.78 -14.19
N LEU A 253 12.22 -4.64 -15.21
CA LEU A 253 12.75 -6.01 -15.08
C LEU A 253 14.22 -6.00 -14.64
N ASN A 254 15.05 -5.18 -15.27
CA ASN A 254 16.47 -5.05 -14.92
C ASN A 254 16.64 -4.52 -13.50
N TYR A 255 15.86 -3.53 -13.07
CA TYR A 255 15.91 -3.01 -11.71
C TYR A 255 15.61 -4.10 -10.67
N TYR A 256 14.51 -4.85 -10.82
CA TYR A 256 14.18 -5.93 -9.88
C TYR A 256 15.23 -7.06 -9.89
N ARG A 257 15.77 -7.42 -11.06
CA ARG A 257 16.83 -8.43 -11.16
C ARG A 257 18.13 -7.96 -10.51
N ASP A 258 18.62 -6.79 -10.88
CA ASP A 258 19.97 -6.35 -10.56
C ASP A 258 20.07 -5.75 -9.15
N VAL A 259 19.01 -5.08 -8.68
CA VAL A 259 18.98 -4.44 -7.36
C VAL A 259 18.45 -5.38 -6.29
N TRP A 260 17.41 -6.15 -6.63
CA TRP A 260 16.67 -6.95 -5.66
C TRP A 260 16.88 -8.46 -5.81
N ASN A 261 17.54 -8.91 -6.87
CA ASN A 261 17.69 -10.33 -7.21
C ASN A 261 16.32 -11.04 -7.31
N VAL A 262 15.34 -10.34 -7.89
CA VAL A 262 13.97 -10.84 -8.09
C VAL A 262 13.69 -10.99 -9.58
N ASP A 263 13.25 -12.18 -9.99
CA ASP A 263 12.66 -12.40 -11.30
C ASP A 263 11.18 -11.96 -11.24
N LEU A 264 10.90 -10.80 -11.83
CA LEU A 264 9.57 -10.21 -11.78
C LEU A 264 8.53 -11.01 -12.61
N TYR A 265 8.95 -11.74 -13.64
CA TYR A 265 8.04 -12.61 -14.39
C TYR A 265 7.72 -13.88 -13.62
N ALA A 266 8.70 -14.47 -12.94
CA ALA A 266 8.43 -15.59 -12.03
C ALA A 266 7.48 -15.17 -10.90
N LEU A 267 7.64 -13.94 -10.39
CA LEU A 267 6.72 -13.37 -9.40
C LEU A 267 5.30 -13.16 -9.97
N GLN A 268 5.19 -12.66 -11.20
CA GLN A 268 3.89 -12.51 -11.88
C GLN A 268 3.17 -13.85 -12.00
N GLU A 269 3.88 -14.90 -12.44
CA GLU A 269 3.31 -16.24 -12.61
C GLU A 269 2.83 -16.84 -11.27
N GLU A 270 3.61 -16.70 -10.20
CA GLU A 270 3.22 -17.19 -8.87
C GLU A 270 2.03 -16.39 -8.30
N CYS A 271 1.96 -15.07 -8.52
CA CYS A 271 0.80 -14.26 -8.16
C CYS A 271 -0.47 -14.68 -8.93
N GLU A 272 -0.36 -14.89 -10.24
CA GLU A 272 -1.48 -15.36 -11.08
C GLU A 272 -2.00 -16.72 -10.58
N LYS A 273 -1.08 -17.66 -10.36
CA LYS A 273 -1.40 -18.98 -9.85
C LYS A 273 -2.08 -18.91 -8.48
N ALA A 274 -1.57 -18.11 -7.55
CA ALA A 274 -2.14 -17.97 -6.22
C ALA A 274 -3.58 -17.40 -6.27
N ILE A 275 -3.84 -16.41 -7.13
CA ILE A 275 -5.21 -15.90 -7.35
C ILE A 275 -6.11 -17.00 -7.91
N TYR A 276 -5.63 -17.76 -8.91
CA TYR A 276 -6.38 -18.86 -9.50
C TYR A 276 -6.73 -19.93 -8.45
N GLU A 277 -5.77 -20.33 -7.62
CA GLU A 277 -5.96 -21.33 -6.57
C GLU A 277 -7.00 -20.87 -5.54
N VAL A 278 -6.92 -19.62 -5.07
CA VAL A 278 -7.88 -19.05 -4.12
C VAL A 278 -9.29 -18.98 -4.71
N VAL A 279 -9.43 -18.49 -5.94
CA VAL A 279 -10.74 -18.30 -6.59
C VAL A 279 -11.42 -19.64 -6.87
N ASN A 280 -10.65 -20.66 -7.25
CA ASN A 280 -11.16 -21.98 -7.59
C ASN A 280 -11.12 -22.98 -6.40
N ASN A 281 -10.73 -22.51 -5.22
CA ASN A 281 -10.58 -23.31 -4.01
C ASN A 281 -9.71 -24.57 -4.21
N VAL A 282 -8.62 -24.40 -4.97
CA VAL A 282 -7.59 -25.42 -5.19
C VAL A 282 -6.57 -25.27 -4.06
N ASN A 283 -6.27 -26.36 -3.34
CA ASN A 283 -5.40 -26.37 -2.16
C ASN A 283 -5.85 -25.37 -1.05
N PRO A 284 -7.05 -25.58 -0.45
CA PRO A 284 -7.69 -24.64 0.48
C PRO A 284 -6.91 -24.36 1.77
#